data_AF-A0A660TUM3-F1
#
_entry.id   AF-A0A660TUM3-F1
#
_cell.length_a   1.000
_cell.length_b   1.000
_cell.length_c   1.000
_cell.angle_alpha   90.00
_cell.angle_beta   90.00
_cell.angle_gamma   90.00
#
_symmetry.space_group_name_H-M   'P 1'
#
loop_
_entity.id
_entity.type
_entity.pdbx_description
1 polymer ?
#
loop_
_entity_poly.entity_id
_entity_poly.type
_entity_poly.pdbx_seq_one_letter_code
_entity_poly.pdbx_strand_id
1 'polypeptide(L)'
;MLVKTETETDLLDSLQNWTETLLTHRARRLEKKKRKQKARGVIMEWIDAFLWAVMVVLLLNQYLLQAYQIPSGSMRNTLIGGVDPYTGRSSSSDRIFVDKLTFGPELLPGITKLPGFRESRRGEVIIFENPEYESPSLVYEIAQRVLYMVSLSLIDLNRITAGETAHQFLIKRQVAVDGDRVLFRRGELYFQPAGEASLIPEAEFKEFTGQDYGNHLLLDPAYYDNREAWIKAKSLERAGLTVNRVTADQAAENWVSPLRIRIGDGYEDERIASEILRSLYPFDENISSADERYTQGIYVPENWLLPLGDNRSNSLDGRYFGPVSSDKILGKALFKYWPPGRIGGIH
;
A
#
# COMPACT_ATOMS: atom_id res chain seq x y z
N MET A 1 82.28 8.99 -59.91
CA MET A 1 81.73 7.68 -59.51
C MET A 1 82.24 7.38 -58.11
N LEU A 2 81.49 7.75 -57.08
CA LEU A 2 81.84 7.43 -55.69
C LEU A 2 81.25 6.06 -55.38
N VAL A 3 82.11 5.04 -55.39
CA VAL A 3 81.76 3.69 -54.95
C VAL A 3 81.57 3.76 -53.44
N LYS A 4 80.30 3.83 -52.99
CA LYS A 4 79.97 3.51 -51.60
C LYS A 4 80.36 2.06 -51.36
N THR A 5 81.18 1.82 -50.35
CA THR A 5 81.60 0.48 -49.93
C THR A 5 80.37 -0.30 -49.45
N GLU A 6 80.22 -1.59 -49.81
CA GLU A 6 79.09 -2.46 -49.42
C GLU A 6 78.75 -2.41 -47.92
N THR A 7 79.75 -2.17 -47.08
CA THR A 7 79.63 -2.02 -45.62
C THR A 7 78.87 -0.78 -45.18
N GLU A 8 78.90 0.30 -45.97
CA GLU A 8 78.25 1.58 -45.65
C GLU A 8 76.76 1.54 -46.03
N THR A 9 76.40 0.81 -47.09
CA THR A 9 75.01 0.52 -47.46
C THR A 9 74.35 -0.43 -46.46
N ASP A 10 75.08 -1.45 -45.98
CA ASP A 10 74.58 -2.42 -45.00
C ASP A 10 74.36 -1.79 -43.61
N LEU A 11 75.22 -0.83 -43.23
CA LEU A 11 75.04 -0.02 -42.02
C LEU A 11 73.82 0.89 -42.09
N LEU A 12 73.60 1.54 -43.23
CA LEU A 12 72.44 2.43 -43.44
C LEU A 12 71.13 1.64 -43.45
N ASP A 13 71.09 0.48 -44.09
CA ASP A 13 69.92 -0.40 -44.11
C ASP A 13 69.63 -0.99 -42.72
N SER A 14 70.67 -1.34 -41.96
CA SER A 14 70.53 -1.78 -40.56
C SER A 14 70.00 -0.68 -39.65
N LEU A 15 70.51 0.55 -39.79
CA LEU A 15 70.02 1.73 -39.07
C LEU A 15 68.57 2.06 -39.43
N GLN A 16 68.20 1.96 -40.72
CA GLN A 16 66.85 2.20 -41.20
C GLN A 16 65.88 1.15 -40.66
N ASN A 17 66.21 -0.14 -40.74
CA ASN A 17 65.39 -1.21 -40.19
C ASN A 17 65.25 -1.09 -38.68
N TRP A 18 66.31 -0.71 -37.96
CA TRP A 18 66.26 -0.50 -36.52
C TRP A 18 65.38 0.70 -36.15
N THR A 19 65.50 1.82 -36.87
CA THR A 19 64.65 3.00 -36.63
C THR A 19 63.20 2.75 -36.98
N GLU A 20 62.90 2.07 -38.10
CA GLU A 20 61.53 1.65 -38.44
C GLU A 20 60.96 0.73 -37.37
N THR A 21 61.72 -0.26 -36.90
CA THR A 21 61.27 -1.20 -35.86
C THR A 21 60.97 -0.46 -34.55
N LEU A 22 61.85 0.47 -34.15
CA LEU A 22 61.73 1.21 -32.90
C LEU A 22 60.60 2.26 -32.94
N LEU A 23 60.45 2.98 -34.05
CA LEU A 23 59.34 3.90 -34.29
C LEU A 23 58.00 3.16 -34.38
N THR A 24 57.94 2.00 -35.04
CA THR A 24 56.75 1.15 -35.12
C THR A 24 56.35 0.61 -33.75
N HIS A 25 57.31 0.21 -32.92
CA HIS A 25 57.04 -0.24 -31.56
C HIS A 25 56.48 0.89 -30.67
N ARG A 26 57.04 2.10 -30.79
CA ARG A 26 56.57 3.29 -30.08
C ARG A 26 55.16 3.71 -30.52
N ALA A 27 54.90 3.71 -31.83
CA ALA A 27 53.59 4.02 -32.41
C ALA A 27 52.52 3.03 -31.92
N ARG A 28 52.80 1.71 -31.97
CA ARG A 28 51.88 0.67 -31.45
C ARG A 28 51.60 0.82 -29.96
N ARG A 29 52.59 1.19 -29.14
CA ARG A 29 52.39 1.45 -27.70
C ARG A 29 51.51 2.68 -27.45
N LEU A 30 51.73 3.76 -28.19
CA LEU A 30 50.91 4.97 -28.10
C LEU A 30 49.47 4.71 -28.55
N GLU A 31 49.28 3.96 -29.63
CA GLU A 31 47.97 3.59 -30.12
C GLU A 31 47.22 2.69 -29.13
N LYS A 32 47.89 1.70 -28.51
CA LYS A 32 47.29 0.90 -27.43
C LYS A 32 46.88 1.76 -26.23
N LYS A 33 47.69 2.75 -25.83
CA LYS A 33 47.31 3.69 -24.76
C LYS A 33 46.12 4.55 -25.16
N LYS A 34 46.11 5.13 -26.37
CA LYS A 34 44.98 5.90 -26.90
C LYS A 34 43.69 5.06 -26.99
N ARG A 35 43.77 3.82 -27.48
CA ARG A 35 42.63 2.89 -27.54
C ARG A 35 42.13 2.51 -26.15
N LYS A 36 43.02 2.23 -25.18
CA LYS A 36 42.63 1.94 -23.78
C LYS A 36 41.99 3.16 -23.11
N GLN A 37 42.49 4.36 -23.37
CA GLN A 37 41.92 5.61 -22.87
C GLN A 37 40.57 5.92 -23.52
N LYS A 38 40.43 5.69 -24.84
CA LYS A 38 39.16 5.83 -25.57
C LYS A 38 38.13 4.80 -25.10
N ALA A 39 38.51 3.52 -24.93
CA ALA A 39 37.63 2.48 -24.41
C ALA A 39 37.21 2.75 -22.96
N ARG A 40 38.13 3.22 -22.11
CA ARG A 40 37.81 3.62 -20.73
C ARG A 40 36.91 4.86 -20.69
N GLY A 41 37.09 5.80 -21.63
CA GLY A 41 36.20 6.94 -21.82
C GLY A 41 34.79 6.51 -22.21
N VAL A 42 34.66 5.67 -23.23
CA VAL A 42 33.37 5.13 -23.69
C VAL A 42 32.67 4.37 -22.55
N ILE A 43 33.36 3.49 -21.83
CA ILE A 43 32.75 2.75 -20.70
C ILE A 43 32.28 3.71 -19.60
N MET A 44 33.08 4.72 -19.25
CA MET A 44 32.68 5.70 -18.24
C MET A 44 31.50 6.57 -18.70
N GLU A 45 31.41 6.92 -19.99
CA GLU A 45 30.25 7.62 -20.56
C GLU A 45 28.97 6.79 -20.45
N TRP A 46 29.05 5.48 -20.72
CA TRP A 46 27.90 4.58 -20.53
C TRP A 46 27.51 4.44 -19.06
N ILE A 47 28.48 4.37 -18.15
CA ILE A 47 28.22 4.32 -16.70
C ILE A 47 27.57 5.62 -16.24
N ASP A 48 28.09 6.77 -16.67
CA ASP A 48 27.54 8.09 -16.31
C ASP A 48 26.10 8.24 -16.83
N ALA A 49 25.85 7.91 -18.10
CA ALA A 49 24.51 7.91 -18.67
C ALA A 49 23.55 6.98 -17.93
N PHE A 50 24.02 5.80 -17.52
CA PHE A 50 23.22 4.86 -16.72
C PHE A 50 22.93 5.41 -15.32
N LEU A 51 23.92 5.97 -14.64
CA LEU A 51 23.73 6.58 -13.31
C LEU A 51 22.75 7.75 -13.37
N TRP A 52 22.83 8.60 -14.41
CA TRP A 52 21.86 9.66 -14.65
C TRP A 52 20.46 9.11 -14.88
N ALA A 53 20.31 8.08 -15.71
CA ALA A 53 19.02 7.45 -15.94
C ALA A 53 18.42 6.87 -14.63
N VAL A 54 19.22 6.17 -13.83
CA VAL A 54 18.81 5.65 -12.52
C VAL A 54 18.39 6.80 -11.59
N MET A 55 19.19 7.86 -11.50
CA MET A 55 18.87 9.01 -10.65
C MET A 55 17.56 9.69 -11.07
N VAL A 56 17.34 9.89 -12.37
CA VAL A 56 16.08 10.46 -12.88
C VAL A 56 14.91 9.55 -12.52
N VAL A 57 15.02 8.24 -12.71
CA VAL A 57 13.97 7.28 -12.33
C VAL A 57 13.69 7.31 -10.83
N LEU A 58 14.73 7.41 -9.99
CA LEU A 58 14.56 7.55 -8.54
C LEU A 58 13.83 8.84 -8.17
N LEU A 59 14.15 9.97 -8.79
CA LEU A 59 13.47 11.25 -8.56
C LEU A 59 12.00 11.21 -9.04
N LEU A 60 11.75 10.64 -10.21
CA LEU A 60 10.39 10.44 -10.73
C LEU A 60 9.57 9.56 -9.78
N ASN A 61 10.13 8.46 -9.31
CA ASN A 61 9.45 7.55 -8.38
C ASN A 61 9.26 8.14 -6.98
N GLN A 62 10.22 8.94 -6.52
CA GLN A 62 10.13 9.61 -5.23
C GLN A 62 9.01 10.64 -5.23
N TYR A 63 8.91 11.49 -6.27
CA TYR A 63 8.05 12.69 -6.24
C TYR A 63 6.85 12.68 -7.18
N LEU A 64 6.84 11.89 -8.26
CA LEU A 64 5.79 11.96 -9.27
C LEU A 64 4.90 10.72 -9.26
N LEU A 65 5.44 9.59 -9.69
CA LEU A 65 4.66 8.38 -9.97
C LEU A 65 5.35 7.16 -9.42
N GLN A 66 4.66 6.37 -8.60
CA GLN A 66 5.21 5.13 -8.07
C GLN A 66 4.35 3.93 -8.44
N ALA A 67 5.00 2.85 -8.85
CA ALA A 67 4.36 1.56 -9.03
C ALA A 67 4.34 0.79 -7.70
N TYR A 68 3.18 0.23 -7.35
CA TYR A 68 2.99 -0.60 -6.16
C TYR A 68 2.36 -1.95 -6.54
N GLN A 69 2.79 -3.02 -5.87
CA GLN A 69 2.12 -4.32 -5.91
C GLN A 69 1.19 -4.45 -4.70
N ILE A 70 -0.06 -4.87 -4.93
CA ILE A 70 -1.05 -5.03 -3.86
C ILE A 70 -0.79 -6.33 -3.07
N PRO A 71 -0.49 -6.28 -1.76
CA PRO A 71 -0.12 -7.46 -1.00
C PRO A 71 -1.32 -8.23 -0.43
N SER A 72 -2.48 -7.59 -0.27
CA SER A 72 -3.63 -8.14 0.47
C SER A 72 -4.98 -7.92 -0.22
N GLY A 73 -5.98 -8.70 0.18
CA GLY A 73 -7.35 -8.64 -0.33
C GLY A 73 -8.27 -7.64 0.38
N SER A 74 -7.75 -6.65 1.11
CA SER A 74 -8.60 -5.68 1.86
C SER A 74 -9.39 -4.72 0.96
N MET A 75 -8.94 -4.56 -0.28
CA MET A 75 -9.60 -3.76 -1.31
C MET A 75 -10.32 -4.63 -2.36
N ARG A 76 -10.70 -5.87 -2.00
CA ARG A 76 -11.36 -6.81 -2.92
C ARG A 76 -12.59 -6.15 -3.56
N ASN A 77 -12.85 -6.54 -4.82
CA ASN A 77 -13.76 -5.93 -5.81
C ASN A 77 -13.11 -4.79 -6.59
N THR A 78 -12.23 -4.02 -5.96
CA THR A 78 -11.50 -2.93 -6.63
C THR A 78 -10.09 -3.35 -7.02
N LEU A 79 -9.34 -3.90 -6.05
CA LEU A 79 -7.97 -4.38 -6.17
C LEU A 79 -7.84 -5.80 -5.61
N ILE A 80 -7.16 -6.68 -6.33
CA ILE A 80 -6.86 -8.04 -5.87
C ILE A 80 -5.38 -8.10 -5.50
N GLY A 81 -5.09 -8.59 -4.30
CA GLY A 81 -3.73 -8.81 -3.83
C GLY A 81 -3.64 -10.04 -2.95
N GLY A 82 -2.49 -10.70 -2.98
CA GLY A 82 -2.20 -11.84 -2.13
C GLY A 82 -3.11 -13.06 -2.38
N VAL A 83 -3.39 -13.79 -1.30
CA VAL A 83 -4.30 -14.93 -1.31
C VAL A 83 -5.71 -14.43 -1.09
N ASP A 84 -6.64 -14.86 -1.95
CA ASP A 84 -8.05 -14.56 -1.79
C ASP A 84 -8.54 -15.12 -0.44
N PRO A 85 -8.99 -14.28 0.50
CA PRO A 85 -9.33 -14.74 1.84
C PRO A 85 -10.54 -15.70 1.84
N TYR A 86 -11.37 -15.66 0.79
CA TYR A 86 -12.60 -16.43 0.69
C TYR A 86 -12.38 -17.75 -0.06
N THR A 87 -11.57 -17.75 -1.12
CA THR A 87 -11.34 -18.98 -1.90
C THR A 87 -10.07 -19.72 -1.51
N GLY A 88 -9.17 -19.08 -0.74
CA GLY A 88 -7.83 -19.57 -0.45
C GLY A 88 -6.92 -19.64 -1.69
N ARG A 89 -7.37 -19.15 -2.85
CA ARG A 89 -6.60 -19.19 -4.09
C ARG A 89 -5.65 -18.02 -4.15
N SER A 90 -4.38 -18.30 -4.41
CA SER A 90 -3.40 -17.27 -4.77
C SER A 90 -3.64 -16.85 -6.21
N SER A 91 -3.94 -15.56 -6.42
CA SER A 91 -4.08 -14.96 -7.75
C SER A 91 -2.93 -14.00 -8.01
N SER A 92 -2.61 -13.75 -9.29
CA SER A 92 -1.67 -12.71 -9.68
C SER A 92 -2.13 -11.37 -9.08
N SER A 93 -1.32 -10.83 -8.18
CA SER A 93 -1.63 -9.58 -7.50
C SER A 93 -1.62 -8.40 -8.47
N ASP A 94 -2.56 -7.47 -8.26
CA ASP A 94 -2.62 -6.24 -9.02
C ASP A 94 -1.36 -5.41 -8.81
N ARG A 95 -0.94 -4.74 -9.87
CA ARG A 95 0.03 -3.66 -9.78
C ARG A 95 -0.59 -2.38 -10.28
N ILE A 96 -0.43 -1.33 -9.48
CA ILE A 96 -1.06 -0.04 -9.70
C ILE A 96 -0.01 1.05 -9.85
N PHE A 97 -0.35 2.09 -10.60
CA PHE A 97 0.37 3.36 -10.54
C PHE A 97 -0.30 4.30 -9.56
N VAL A 98 0.52 5.01 -8.80
CA VAL A 98 0.11 5.98 -7.79
C VAL A 98 0.68 7.34 -8.15
N ASP A 99 -0.20 8.33 -8.20
CA ASP A 99 0.16 9.73 -8.35
C ASP A 99 0.41 10.37 -6.99
N LYS A 100 1.64 10.84 -6.78
CA LYS A 100 2.06 11.51 -5.55
C LYS A 100 1.94 13.03 -5.62
N LEU A 101 1.81 13.59 -6.82
CA LEU A 101 1.74 15.03 -7.00
C LEU A 101 0.41 15.62 -6.57
N THR A 102 -0.69 14.92 -6.85
CA THR A 102 -2.05 15.43 -6.55
C THR A 102 -2.18 15.88 -5.10
N PHE A 103 -1.71 15.08 -4.14
CA PHE A 103 -1.83 15.35 -2.70
C PHE A 103 -0.58 15.94 -2.06
N GLY A 104 0.45 16.22 -2.86
CA GLY A 104 1.70 16.80 -2.39
C GLY A 104 2.77 15.73 -2.14
N PRO A 105 3.92 15.79 -2.82
CA PRO A 105 4.95 14.80 -2.66
C PRO A 105 5.68 14.93 -1.32
N GLU A 106 6.04 13.79 -0.75
CA GLU A 106 6.83 13.69 0.47
C GLU A 106 8.32 13.90 0.17
N LEU A 107 8.92 14.93 0.77
CA LEU A 107 10.35 15.24 0.58
C LEU A 107 11.23 14.34 1.42
N LEU A 108 10.87 14.22 2.70
CA LEU A 108 11.54 13.35 3.65
C LEU A 108 10.49 12.44 4.29
N PRO A 109 10.73 11.11 4.30
CA PRO A 109 9.86 10.14 4.95
C PRO A 109 9.45 10.58 6.35
N GLY A 110 8.14 10.72 6.61
CA GLY A 110 7.55 11.02 7.91
C GLY A 110 7.79 12.44 8.45
N ILE A 111 8.58 13.29 7.77
CA ILE A 111 9.05 14.58 8.31
C ILE A 111 8.40 15.77 7.61
N THR A 112 8.50 15.85 6.29
CA THR A 112 8.03 17.05 5.56
C THR A 112 7.44 16.69 4.20
N LYS A 113 6.30 17.31 3.93
CA LYS A 113 5.51 17.12 2.71
C LYS A 113 5.28 18.47 2.05
N LEU A 114 5.33 18.52 0.73
CA LEU A 114 4.99 19.72 -0.03
C LEU A 114 3.47 19.87 -0.14
N PRO A 115 2.95 21.10 -0.28
CA PRO A 115 1.53 21.30 -0.54
C PRO A 115 1.12 20.61 -1.84
N GLY A 116 -0.02 19.92 -1.81
CA GLY A 116 -0.61 19.29 -2.99
C GLY A 116 -1.36 20.27 -3.89
N PHE A 117 -1.70 19.81 -5.10
CA PHE A 117 -2.56 20.57 -6.01
C PHE A 117 -4.01 20.63 -5.53
N ARG A 118 -4.46 19.61 -4.81
CA ARG A 118 -5.77 19.55 -4.16
C ARG A 118 -5.76 18.53 -3.03
N GLU A 119 -6.78 18.59 -2.20
CA GLU A 119 -7.05 17.55 -1.21
C GLU A 119 -7.73 16.33 -1.83
N SER A 120 -7.70 15.23 -1.08
CA SER A 120 -8.32 13.98 -1.45
C SER A 120 -9.83 14.04 -1.24
N ARG A 121 -10.57 13.39 -2.15
CA ARG A 121 -12.04 13.41 -2.16
C ARG A 121 -12.59 12.07 -1.71
N ARG A 122 -13.83 12.08 -1.23
CA ARG A 122 -14.58 10.84 -0.98
C ARG A 122 -14.61 9.95 -2.21
N GLY A 123 -14.61 8.65 -1.94
CA GLY A 123 -14.58 7.62 -2.95
C GLY A 123 -13.20 7.42 -3.56
N GLU A 124 -12.20 8.28 -3.34
CA GLU A 124 -10.88 8.07 -3.93
C GLU A 124 -10.12 6.95 -3.21
N VAL A 125 -9.45 6.09 -3.99
CA VAL A 125 -8.51 5.10 -3.46
C VAL A 125 -7.19 5.81 -3.19
N ILE A 126 -6.84 5.88 -1.92
CA ILE A 126 -5.69 6.61 -1.40
C ILE A 126 -4.65 5.65 -0.83
N ILE A 127 -3.39 6.09 -0.90
CA ILE A 127 -2.25 5.42 -0.29
C ILE A 127 -1.75 6.33 0.82
N PHE A 128 -1.59 5.80 2.01
CA PHE A 128 -1.17 6.57 3.19
C PHE A 128 -0.26 5.74 4.09
N GLU A 129 0.48 6.41 4.95
CA GLU A 129 1.33 5.78 5.96
C GLU A 129 0.47 5.06 7.01
N ASN A 130 0.81 3.82 7.34
CA ASN A 130 0.12 3.05 8.36
C ASN A 130 0.31 3.71 9.74
N PRO A 131 -0.75 4.12 10.45
CA PRO A 131 -0.64 4.73 11.77
C PRO A 131 0.04 3.84 12.82
N GLU A 132 -0.02 2.52 12.64
CA GLU A 132 0.58 1.53 13.54
C GLU A 132 2.03 1.19 13.18
N TYR A 133 2.57 1.72 12.07
CA TYR A 133 3.93 1.41 11.65
C TYR A 133 4.95 2.27 12.41
N GLU A 134 5.85 1.60 13.13
CA GLU A 134 7.00 2.24 13.76
C GLU A 134 8.26 2.02 12.91
N SER A 135 8.78 3.11 12.34
CA SER A 135 10.02 3.06 11.55
C SER A 135 11.23 2.79 12.45
N PRO A 136 12.15 1.87 12.08
CA PRO A 136 13.37 1.65 12.86
C PRO A 136 14.32 2.86 12.87
N SER A 137 14.45 3.56 11.73
CA SER A 137 15.21 4.82 11.59
C SER A 137 15.00 5.45 10.21
N LEU A 138 15.21 6.77 10.08
CA LEU A 138 15.13 7.50 8.81
C LEU A 138 16.07 6.93 7.72
N VAL A 139 17.29 6.54 8.10
CA VAL A 139 18.27 5.97 7.16
C VAL A 139 17.78 4.63 6.62
N TYR A 140 17.17 3.81 7.48
CA TYR A 140 16.56 2.55 7.07
C TYR A 140 15.43 2.79 6.06
N GLU A 141 14.57 3.79 6.28
CA GLU A 141 13.48 4.11 5.35
C GLU A 141 13.99 4.57 3.98
N ILE A 142 14.99 5.45 3.95
CA ILE A 142 15.59 5.93 2.70
C ILE A 142 16.24 4.75 1.96
N ALA A 143 17.03 3.93 2.66
CA ALA A 143 17.68 2.77 2.06
C ALA A 143 16.67 1.76 1.52
N GLN A 144 15.60 1.50 2.28
CA GLN A 144 14.52 0.59 1.89
C GLN A 144 13.76 1.10 0.67
N ARG A 145 13.43 2.40 0.60
CA ARG A 145 12.80 3.01 -0.59
C ARG A 145 13.69 2.88 -1.83
N VAL A 146 14.99 3.18 -1.70
CA VAL A 146 15.95 3.03 -2.81
C VAL A 146 16.06 1.57 -3.25
N LEU A 147 16.16 0.63 -2.31
CA LEU A 147 16.25 -0.79 -2.63
C LEU A 147 14.98 -1.32 -3.28
N TYR A 148 13.81 -0.93 -2.78
CA TYR A 148 12.52 -1.27 -3.37
C TYR A 148 12.40 -0.74 -4.82
N MET A 149 12.84 0.49 -5.06
CA MET A 149 12.83 1.10 -6.40
C MET A 149 13.80 0.39 -7.36
N VAL A 150 15.05 0.18 -6.95
CA VAL A 150 16.08 -0.45 -7.79
C VAL A 150 15.77 -1.93 -8.05
N SER A 151 15.14 -2.60 -7.08
CA SER A 151 14.71 -3.99 -7.23
C SER A 151 13.39 -4.15 -7.98
N LEU A 152 12.79 -3.07 -8.52
CA LEU A 152 11.49 -3.11 -9.19
C LEU A 152 10.41 -3.79 -8.32
N SER A 153 10.30 -3.38 -7.06
CA SER A 153 9.40 -3.95 -6.04
C SER A 153 9.64 -5.41 -5.64
N LEU A 154 10.77 -6.02 -6.05
CA LEU A 154 11.06 -7.42 -5.73
C LEU A 154 11.55 -7.61 -4.30
N ILE A 155 12.26 -6.62 -3.74
CA ILE A 155 12.82 -6.69 -2.39
C ILE A 155 12.07 -5.73 -1.48
N ASP A 156 11.43 -6.27 -0.45
CA ASP A 156 10.81 -5.51 0.63
C ASP A 156 11.42 -5.92 1.98
N LEU A 157 12.30 -5.08 2.53
CA LEU A 157 12.96 -5.33 3.82
C LEU A 157 12.03 -5.20 5.02
N ASN A 158 10.86 -4.54 4.86
CA ASN A 158 9.87 -4.41 5.94
C ASN A 158 9.15 -5.75 6.24
N ARG A 159 9.39 -6.79 5.45
CA ARG A 159 8.87 -8.14 5.67
C ARG A 159 9.72 -8.88 6.73
N ILE A 160 9.60 -8.51 8.00
CA ILE A 160 10.45 -9.06 9.07
C ILE A 160 9.75 -10.22 9.83
N THR A 161 10.30 -11.42 9.62
CA THR A 161 10.72 -12.48 10.59
C THR A 161 9.80 -12.99 11.73
N ALA A 162 8.62 -12.43 11.99
CA ALA A 162 7.74 -12.85 13.10
C ALA A 162 6.34 -13.36 12.68
N GLY A 163 6.08 -13.51 11.39
CA GLY A 163 4.81 -14.03 10.88
C GLY A 163 3.71 -12.99 10.65
N GLU A 164 3.89 -11.74 11.10
CA GLU A 164 2.99 -10.63 10.80
C GLU A 164 3.71 -9.54 10.01
N THR A 165 3.08 -9.08 8.93
CA THR A 165 3.61 -8.03 8.06
C THR A 165 3.05 -6.68 8.50
N ALA A 166 3.82 -5.92 9.27
CA ALA A 166 3.55 -4.49 9.44
C ALA A 166 3.86 -3.78 8.12
N HIS A 167 2.83 -3.57 7.30
CA HIS A 167 2.98 -2.82 6.05
C HIS A 167 3.16 -1.34 6.38
N GLN A 168 4.22 -0.71 5.87
CA GLN A 168 4.48 0.73 6.03
C GLN A 168 3.37 1.58 5.37
N PHE A 169 2.81 1.09 4.26
CA PHE A 169 1.78 1.79 3.50
C PHE A 169 0.50 0.97 3.43
N LEU A 170 -0.63 1.65 3.60
CA LEU A 170 -1.96 1.07 3.42
C LEU A 170 -2.62 1.68 2.21
N ILE A 171 -3.47 0.88 1.56
CA ILE A 171 -4.29 1.28 0.42
C ILE A 171 -5.73 1.07 0.82
N LYS A 172 -6.49 2.15 0.88
CA LYS A 172 -7.89 2.16 1.31
C LYS A 172 -8.68 3.16 0.49
N ARG A 173 -10.00 3.10 0.57
CA ARG A 173 -10.89 4.12 0.04
C ARG A 173 -11.12 5.19 1.09
N GLN A 174 -11.01 6.46 0.71
CA GLN A 174 -11.47 7.55 1.55
C GLN A 174 -13.00 7.56 1.55
N VAL A 175 -13.61 7.27 2.69
CA VAL A 175 -15.06 7.14 2.78
C VAL A 175 -15.69 8.35 3.48
N ALA A 176 -15.10 8.79 4.59
CA ALA A 176 -15.54 9.98 5.32
C ALA A 176 -14.49 11.09 5.28
N VAL A 177 -14.95 12.34 5.39
CA VAL A 177 -14.11 13.55 5.44
C VAL A 177 -14.36 14.28 6.75
N ASP A 178 -13.60 15.34 6.97
CA ASP A 178 -13.72 16.19 8.15
C ASP A 178 -15.15 16.66 8.43
N GLY A 179 -15.51 16.65 9.71
CA GLY A 179 -16.83 17.04 10.19
C GLY A 179 -17.89 15.92 10.11
N ASP A 180 -17.61 14.83 9.41
CA ASP A 180 -18.51 13.67 9.42
C ASP A 180 -18.51 12.95 10.75
N ARG A 181 -19.65 12.35 11.05
CA ARG A 181 -19.73 11.20 11.92
C ARG A 181 -20.19 10.00 11.13
N VAL A 182 -19.58 8.84 11.36
CA VAL A 182 -19.97 7.59 10.72
C VAL A 182 -20.24 6.48 11.70
N LEU A 183 -21.22 5.64 11.35
CA LEU A 183 -21.61 4.48 12.15
C LEU A 183 -21.58 3.23 11.28
N PHE A 184 -21.19 2.11 11.86
CA PHE A 184 -21.19 0.81 11.19
C PHE A 184 -22.16 -0.13 11.90
N ARG A 185 -23.03 -0.78 11.13
CA ARG A 185 -23.99 -1.77 11.63
C ARG A 185 -24.16 -2.86 10.59
N ARG A 186 -23.96 -4.11 11.01
CA ARG A 186 -24.16 -5.30 10.16
C ARG A 186 -23.46 -5.18 8.78
N GLY A 187 -22.24 -4.65 8.79
CA GLY A 187 -21.42 -4.42 7.60
C GLY A 187 -21.84 -3.25 6.70
N GLU A 188 -22.95 -2.59 7.00
CA GLU A 188 -23.38 -1.35 6.37
C GLU A 188 -22.81 -0.13 7.10
N LEU A 189 -22.66 0.96 6.34
CA LEU A 189 -22.18 2.24 6.83
C LEU A 189 -23.30 3.26 6.80
N TYR A 190 -23.34 4.12 7.81
CA TYR A 190 -24.26 5.23 7.95
C TYR A 190 -23.47 6.51 8.14
N PHE A 191 -23.81 7.54 7.39
CA PHE A 191 -23.18 8.85 7.43
C PHE A 191 -24.06 9.83 8.18
N GLN A 192 -23.45 10.66 8.99
CA GLN A 192 -24.03 11.92 9.43
C GLN A 192 -23.05 13.03 9.03
N PRO A 193 -23.29 13.66 7.88
CA PRO A 193 -22.50 14.79 7.43
C PRO A 193 -22.55 15.96 8.42
N ALA A 194 -21.55 16.83 8.36
CA ALA A 194 -21.51 18.04 9.17
C ALA A 194 -22.81 18.87 8.99
N GLY A 195 -23.46 19.19 10.11
CA GLY A 195 -24.71 19.95 10.13
C GLY A 195 -25.99 19.12 9.94
N GLU A 196 -25.88 17.83 9.63
CA GLU A 196 -27.02 16.93 9.51
C GLU A 196 -27.40 16.31 10.86
N ALA A 197 -28.69 16.14 11.12
CA ALA A 197 -29.17 15.55 12.38
C ALA A 197 -29.38 14.03 12.26
N SER A 198 -29.76 13.55 11.09
CA SER A 198 -30.05 12.14 10.83
C SER A 198 -28.85 11.37 10.27
N LEU A 199 -28.83 10.08 10.57
CA LEU A 199 -27.95 9.12 9.92
C LEU A 199 -28.55 8.72 8.56
N ILE A 200 -27.73 8.78 7.52
CA ILE A 200 -28.07 8.46 6.13
C ILE A 200 -27.33 7.17 5.76
N PRO A 201 -28.02 6.10 5.33
CA PRO A 201 -27.36 4.88 4.85
C PRO A 201 -26.41 5.15 3.67
N GLU A 202 -25.28 4.43 3.59
CA GLU A 202 -24.26 4.63 2.56
C GLU A 202 -24.81 4.53 1.13
N ALA A 203 -25.77 3.64 0.88
CA ALA A 203 -26.41 3.50 -0.43
C ALA A 203 -27.16 4.78 -0.85
N GLU A 204 -27.95 5.35 0.06
CA GLU A 204 -28.70 6.59 -0.16
C GLU A 204 -27.75 7.80 -0.26
N PHE A 205 -26.74 7.86 0.61
CA PHE A 205 -25.73 8.92 0.55
C PHE A 205 -24.98 8.94 -0.78
N LYS A 206 -24.65 7.76 -1.33
CA LYS A 206 -24.02 7.64 -2.65
C LYS A 206 -24.91 8.15 -3.77
N GLU A 207 -26.19 7.81 -3.74
CA GLU A 207 -27.17 8.28 -4.72
C GLU A 207 -27.27 9.81 -4.71
N PHE A 208 -27.38 10.42 -3.52
CA PHE A 208 -27.46 11.88 -3.40
C PHE A 208 -26.18 12.60 -3.81
N THR A 209 -25.01 12.01 -3.51
CA THR A 209 -23.72 12.65 -3.79
C THR A 209 -23.13 12.29 -5.15
N GLY A 210 -23.81 11.43 -5.92
CA GLY A 210 -23.32 10.92 -7.20
C GLY A 210 -22.02 10.11 -7.05
N GLN A 211 -21.80 9.50 -5.89
CA GLN A 211 -20.62 8.66 -5.65
C GLN A 211 -20.89 7.22 -6.07
N ASP A 212 -20.04 6.71 -6.96
CA ASP A 212 -20.11 5.33 -7.42
C ASP A 212 -18.79 4.62 -7.13
N TYR A 213 -18.76 3.89 -6.01
CA TYR A 213 -17.63 3.07 -5.61
C TYR A 213 -18.07 1.69 -5.13
N GLY A 214 -17.34 0.65 -5.55
CA GLY A 214 -17.78 -0.75 -5.52
C GLY A 214 -17.60 -1.50 -4.20
N ASN A 215 -17.88 -0.88 -3.04
CA ASN A 215 -17.93 -1.67 -1.81
C ASN A 215 -19.18 -2.56 -1.83
N HIS A 216 -18.98 -3.85 -1.57
CA HIS A 216 -20.05 -4.83 -1.49
C HIS A 216 -19.92 -5.60 -0.19
N LEU A 217 -21.04 -5.78 0.49
CA LEU A 217 -21.11 -6.69 1.60
C LEU A 217 -20.95 -8.11 1.08
N LEU A 218 -19.92 -8.80 1.52
CA LEU A 218 -19.65 -10.18 1.11
C LEU A 218 -20.28 -11.21 2.07
N LEU A 219 -20.95 -10.73 3.11
CA LEU A 219 -21.64 -11.52 4.13
C LEU A 219 -23.16 -11.40 3.94
N ASP A 220 -23.87 -12.52 4.06
CA ASP A 220 -25.33 -12.58 3.97
C ASP A 220 -25.98 -11.99 5.24
N PRO A 221 -27.14 -11.32 5.18
CA PRO A 221 -27.87 -10.87 6.38
C PRO A 221 -28.03 -11.95 7.47
N ALA A 222 -28.29 -13.20 7.11
CA ALA A 222 -28.43 -14.33 8.04
C ALA A 222 -27.13 -14.66 8.78
N TYR A 223 -25.96 -14.27 8.24
CA TYR A 223 -24.70 -14.34 8.99
C TYR A 223 -24.79 -13.55 10.29
N TYR A 224 -25.29 -12.31 10.21
CA TYR A 224 -25.33 -11.40 11.34
C TYR A 224 -26.31 -11.88 12.41
N ASP A 225 -27.48 -12.40 12.02
CA ASP A 225 -28.47 -12.91 12.98
C ASP A 225 -27.93 -14.10 13.79
N ASN A 226 -27.29 -15.06 13.10
CA ASN A 226 -26.72 -16.23 13.76
C ASN A 226 -25.49 -15.86 14.59
N ARG A 227 -24.68 -14.92 14.11
CA ARG A 227 -23.51 -14.42 14.84
C ARG A 227 -23.91 -13.70 16.12
N GLU A 228 -24.92 -12.84 16.07
CA GLU A 228 -25.46 -12.14 17.22
C GLU A 228 -25.99 -13.12 18.27
N ALA A 229 -26.80 -14.11 17.85
CA ALA A 229 -27.31 -15.16 18.73
C ALA A 229 -26.15 -15.94 19.41
N TRP A 230 -25.11 -16.28 18.65
CA TRP A 230 -23.93 -16.98 19.18
C TRP A 230 -23.17 -16.15 20.21
N ILE A 231 -22.87 -14.87 19.92
CA ILE A 231 -22.17 -13.97 20.85
C ILE A 231 -23.00 -13.77 22.11
N LYS A 232 -24.31 -13.60 21.98
CA LYS A 232 -25.25 -13.47 23.09
C LYS A 232 -25.27 -14.71 23.98
N ALA A 233 -25.43 -15.90 23.40
CA ALA A 233 -25.41 -17.15 24.15
C ALA A 233 -24.10 -17.32 24.93
N LYS A 234 -22.95 -17.08 24.28
CA LYS A 234 -21.63 -17.23 24.92
C LYS A 234 -21.36 -16.19 26.00
N SER A 235 -21.82 -14.95 25.82
CA SER A 235 -21.65 -13.88 26.81
C SER A 235 -22.48 -14.13 28.06
N LEU A 236 -23.73 -14.57 27.89
CA LEU A 236 -24.62 -14.95 29.00
C LEU A 236 -24.10 -16.18 29.76
N GLU A 237 -23.64 -17.21 29.04
CA GLU A 237 -23.03 -18.41 29.64
C GLU A 237 -21.81 -18.04 30.50
N ARG A 238 -20.92 -17.17 29.99
CA ARG A 238 -19.75 -16.67 30.75
C ARG A 238 -20.14 -15.87 31.98
N ALA A 239 -21.27 -15.17 31.95
CA ALA A 239 -21.81 -14.44 33.09
C ALA A 239 -22.57 -15.34 34.08
N GLY A 240 -22.64 -16.67 33.83
CA GLY A 240 -23.37 -17.61 34.68
C GLY A 240 -24.89 -17.52 34.55
N LEU A 241 -25.40 -16.92 33.46
CA LEU A 241 -26.83 -16.73 33.20
C LEU A 241 -27.38 -17.83 32.29
N THR A 242 -28.65 -18.16 32.49
CA THR A 242 -29.36 -19.12 31.64
C THR A 242 -29.67 -18.52 30.28
N VAL A 243 -29.28 -19.20 29.20
CA VAL A 243 -29.62 -18.81 27.83
C VAL A 243 -31.00 -19.35 27.48
N ASN A 244 -31.88 -18.50 26.93
CA ASN A 244 -33.19 -18.93 26.43
C ASN A 244 -33.02 -19.95 25.29
N ARG A 245 -33.86 -20.99 25.28
CA ARG A 245 -33.89 -22.02 24.23
C ARG A 245 -33.91 -21.46 22.82
N VAL A 246 -34.65 -20.39 22.53
CA VAL A 246 -34.68 -19.79 21.18
C VAL A 246 -33.29 -19.29 20.76
N THR A 247 -32.62 -18.53 21.63
CA THR A 247 -31.26 -18.02 21.38
C THR A 247 -30.24 -19.16 21.32
N ALA A 248 -30.40 -20.18 22.17
CA ALA A 248 -29.53 -21.36 22.16
C ALA A 248 -29.69 -22.19 20.87
N ASP A 249 -30.92 -22.38 20.40
CA ASP A 249 -31.23 -23.11 19.18
C ASP A 249 -30.63 -22.37 17.96
N GLN A 250 -30.85 -21.05 17.87
CA GLN A 250 -30.28 -20.22 16.79
C GLN A 250 -28.74 -20.16 16.84
N ALA A 251 -28.15 -20.06 18.04
CA ALA A 251 -26.70 -20.10 18.22
C ALA A 251 -26.07 -21.45 17.87
N ALA A 252 -26.85 -22.54 17.96
CA ALA A 252 -26.43 -23.90 17.64
C ALA A 252 -26.64 -24.26 16.15
N GLU A 253 -27.34 -23.42 15.38
CA GLU A 253 -27.45 -23.62 13.94
C GLU A 253 -26.07 -23.60 13.30
N ASN A 254 -25.68 -24.70 12.65
CA ASN A 254 -24.43 -24.80 11.91
C ASN A 254 -24.47 -23.86 10.70
N TRP A 255 -24.01 -22.63 10.91
CA TRP A 255 -23.80 -21.70 9.83
C TRP A 255 -22.45 -21.97 9.16
N VAL A 256 -22.49 -22.30 7.88
CA VAL A 256 -21.32 -22.35 7.01
C VAL A 256 -21.39 -21.11 6.14
N SER A 257 -20.43 -20.20 6.27
CA SER A 257 -20.23 -19.15 5.28
C SER A 257 -20.25 -19.79 3.89
N PRO A 258 -21.06 -19.31 2.93
CA PRO A 258 -21.01 -19.78 1.56
C PRO A 258 -19.58 -19.74 0.98
N LEU A 259 -18.72 -18.93 1.58
CA LEU A 259 -17.36 -18.63 1.16
C LEU A 259 -16.28 -19.49 1.85
N ARG A 260 -16.63 -20.69 2.34
CA ARG A 260 -15.74 -21.81 2.72
C ARG A 260 -14.55 -21.61 3.71
N ILE A 261 -14.07 -20.42 4.09
CA ILE A 261 -13.02 -20.27 5.13
C ILE A 261 -13.16 -18.94 5.94
N ARG A 262 -12.87 -19.02 7.27
CA ARG A 262 -12.59 -17.96 8.28
C ARG A 262 -12.65 -16.50 7.81
N ILE A 263 -13.86 -15.98 7.61
CA ILE A 263 -14.09 -14.54 7.46
C ILE A 263 -15.22 -14.16 8.41
N GLY A 264 -15.04 -13.01 9.06
CA GLY A 264 -16.04 -12.47 9.96
C GLY A 264 -15.86 -10.97 10.13
N ASP A 265 -16.93 -10.31 10.52
CA ASP A 265 -16.93 -8.88 10.78
C ASP A 265 -16.52 -8.64 12.23
N GLY A 266 -15.21 -8.63 12.50
CA GLY A 266 -14.69 -8.49 13.86
C GLY A 266 -15.13 -7.20 14.54
N TYR A 267 -15.34 -6.13 13.77
CA TYR A 267 -15.87 -4.87 14.31
C TYR A 267 -17.30 -5.06 14.82
N GLU A 268 -18.15 -5.74 14.06
CA GLU A 268 -19.53 -6.02 14.48
C GLU A 268 -19.58 -7.02 15.65
N ASP A 269 -18.65 -7.98 15.68
CA ASP A 269 -18.52 -8.92 16.80
C ASP A 269 -18.23 -8.20 18.12
N GLU A 270 -17.27 -7.28 18.10
CA GLU A 270 -16.90 -6.46 19.26
C GLU A 270 -18.05 -5.55 19.69
N ARG A 271 -18.75 -4.93 18.74
CA ARG A 271 -19.93 -4.10 19.02
C ARG A 271 -21.04 -4.91 19.71
N ILE A 272 -21.40 -6.07 19.16
CA ILE A 272 -22.46 -6.90 19.75
C ILE A 272 -22.05 -7.33 21.17
N ALA A 273 -20.79 -7.73 21.34
CA ALA A 273 -20.26 -8.11 22.65
C ALA A 273 -20.29 -6.93 23.64
N SER A 274 -19.90 -5.71 23.23
CA SER A 274 -19.92 -4.52 24.08
C SER A 274 -21.33 -4.18 24.54
N GLU A 275 -22.31 -4.26 23.62
CA GLU A 275 -23.71 -3.98 23.90
C GLU A 275 -24.29 -4.95 24.93
N ILE A 276 -24.00 -6.25 24.77
CA ILE A 276 -24.42 -7.27 25.74
C ILE A 276 -23.74 -7.03 27.09
N LEU A 277 -22.42 -6.82 27.13
CA LEU A 277 -21.71 -6.55 28.37
C LEU A 277 -22.23 -5.30 29.07
N ARG A 278 -22.57 -4.24 28.32
CA ARG A 278 -23.17 -3.01 28.83
C ARG A 278 -24.51 -3.28 29.52
N SER A 279 -25.34 -4.13 28.93
CA SER A 279 -26.61 -4.55 29.54
C SER A 279 -26.43 -5.39 30.82
N LEU A 280 -25.38 -6.20 30.88
CA LEU A 280 -25.08 -7.07 32.02
C LEU A 280 -24.45 -6.30 33.19
N TYR A 281 -23.63 -5.31 32.87
CA TYR A 281 -22.83 -4.55 33.84
C TYR A 281 -23.00 -3.03 33.62
N PRO A 282 -24.21 -2.47 33.78
CA PRO A 282 -24.51 -1.07 33.44
C PRO A 282 -23.83 -0.04 34.35
N PHE A 283 -23.22 -0.46 35.46
CA PHE A 283 -22.49 0.43 36.37
C PHE A 283 -20.97 0.36 36.19
N ASP A 284 -20.47 -0.53 35.31
CA ASP A 284 -19.04 -0.60 34.99
C ASP A 284 -18.69 0.46 33.93
N GLU A 285 -17.92 1.46 34.35
CA GLU A 285 -17.53 2.60 33.50
C GLU A 285 -16.65 2.19 32.31
N ASN A 286 -15.81 1.16 32.46
CA ASN A 286 -14.94 0.71 31.37
C ASN A 286 -15.76 0.04 30.27
N ILE A 287 -16.74 -0.80 30.66
CA ILE A 287 -17.67 -1.44 29.72
C ILE A 287 -18.56 -0.38 29.06
N SER A 288 -19.02 0.60 29.82
CA SER A 288 -19.80 1.74 29.32
C SER A 288 -19.04 2.51 28.24
N SER A 289 -17.81 2.89 28.53
CA SER A 289 -16.95 3.64 27.62
C SER A 289 -16.60 2.84 26.36
N ALA A 290 -16.40 1.52 26.50
CA ALA A 290 -16.16 0.64 25.38
C ALA A 290 -17.37 0.53 24.43
N ASP A 291 -18.58 0.41 24.98
CA ASP A 291 -19.81 0.37 24.17
C ASP A 291 -20.13 1.71 23.51
N GLU A 292 -19.89 2.83 24.21
CA GLU A 292 -20.12 4.17 23.68
C GLU A 292 -19.35 4.44 22.39
N ARG A 293 -18.15 3.86 22.23
CA ARG A 293 -17.37 3.93 20.98
C ARG A 293 -18.18 3.44 19.78
N TYR A 294 -18.88 2.32 19.92
CA TYR A 294 -19.66 1.74 18.81
C TYR A 294 -21.06 2.36 18.69
N THR A 295 -21.61 2.87 19.79
CA THR A 295 -22.91 3.53 19.83
C THR A 295 -22.88 4.92 19.22
N GLN A 296 -21.84 5.72 19.53
CA GLN A 296 -21.68 7.08 18.99
C GLN A 296 -21.07 7.09 17.58
N GLY A 297 -20.33 6.05 17.23
CA GLY A 297 -19.62 5.99 15.95
C GLY A 297 -18.32 6.81 15.96
N ILE A 298 -17.75 6.99 14.78
CA ILE A 298 -16.46 7.63 14.58
C ILE A 298 -16.69 9.04 14.02
N TYR A 299 -16.31 10.05 14.79
CA TYR A 299 -16.22 11.42 14.30
C TYR A 299 -14.89 11.64 13.58
N VAL A 300 -14.92 12.33 12.45
CA VAL A 300 -13.73 12.68 11.66
C VAL A 300 -13.33 14.14 11.96
N PRO A 301 -12.17 14.36 12.61
CA PRO A 301 -11.70 15.71 12.93
C PRO A 301 -11.38 16.56 11.69
N GLU A 302 -11.27 17.87 11.90
CA GLU A 302 -10.78 18.82 10.89
C GLU A 302 -9.42 18.40 10.33
N ASN A 303 -9.28 18.44 9.00
CA ASN A 303 -8.09 18.00 8.26
C ASN A 303 -7.78 16.49 8.34
N TRP A 304 -8.74 15.67 8.78
CA TRP A 304 -8.62 14.22 8.80
C TRP A 304 -9.64 13.57 7.86
N LEU A 305 -9.45 12.30 7.59
CA LEU A 305 -10.38 11.49 6.79
C LEU A 305 -10.51 10.10 7.42
N LEU A 306 -11.56 9.36 7.05
CA LEU A 306 -11.69 7.95 7.43
C LEU A 306 -11.43 7.03 6.24
N PRO A 307 -10.32 6.27 6.24
CA PRO A 307 -10.03 5.32 5.19
C PRO A 307 -10.60 3.93 5.51
N LEU A 308 -11.35 3.34 4.59
CA LEU A 308 -11.95 2.00 4.74
C LEU A 308 -11.56 1.06 3.60
N GLY A 309 -11.50 -0.24 3.90
CA GLY A 309 -11.38 -1.25 2.85
C GLY A 309 -12.70 -1.46 2.13
N ASP A 310 -12.65 -1.75 0.82
CA ASP A 310 -13.84 -2.16 0.07
C ASP A 310 -14.33 -3.55 0.49
N ASN A 311 -13.41 -4.39 1.00
CA ASN A 311 -13.70 -5.65 1.65
C ASN A 311 -13.92 -5.45 3.16
N ARG A 312 -15.08 -4.90 3.53
CA ARG A 312 -15.40 -4.50 4.91
C ARG A 312 -15.27 -5.64 5.93
N SER A 313 -15.61 -6.86 5.55
CA SER A 313 -15.50 -8.05 6.40
C SER A 313 -14.08 -8.61 6.54
N ASN A 314 -13.10 -8.09 5.80
CA ASN A 314 -11.71 -8.55 5.90
C ASN A 314 -10.74 -7.41 5.58
N SER A 315 -10.81 -6.36 6.40
CA SER A 315 -9.97 -5.19 6.29
C SER A 315 -9.71 -4.59 7.67
N LEU A 316 -8.44 -4.60 8.09
CA LEU A 316 -7.97 -3.70 9.15
C LEU A 316 -7.87 -2.31 8.54
N ASP A 317 -8.80 -1.43 8.93
CA ASP A 317 -8.98 -0.08 8.40
C ASP A 317 -9.42 0.91 9.50
N GLY A 318 -9.89 2.10 9.11
CA GLY A 318 -10.19 3.20 10.03
C GLY A 318 -11.23 2.88 11.10
N ARG A 319 -11.95 1.76 10.99
CA ARG A 319 -12.78 1.23 12.08
C ARG A 319 -11.98 0.84 13.33
N TYR A 320 -10.72 0.43 13.14
CA TYR A 320 -9.84 -0.08 14.20
C TYR A 320 -8.85 0.97 14.66
N PHE A 321 -8.10 1.58 13.72
CA PHE A 321 -7.08 2.60 14.04
C PHE A 321 -7.63 4.04 14.03
N GLY A 322 -8.89 4.24 13.66
CA GLY A 322 -9.54 5.56 13.62
C GLY A 322 -9.31 6.37 12.34
N PRO A 323 -9.72 7.64 12.32
CA PRO A 323 -9.42 8.57 11.25
C PRO A 323 -7.91 8.78 11.08
N VAL A 324 -7.48 9.24 9.90
CA VAL A 324 -6.08 9.53 9.58
C VAL A 324 -5.95 10.97 9.10
N SER A 325 -4.88 11.66 9.51
CA SER A 325 -4.55 13.01 9.02
C SER A 325 -4.37 13.02 7.50
N SER A 326 -4.94 14.02 6.84
CA SER A 326 -4.85 14.21 5.38
C SER A 326 -3.39 14.43 4.91
N ASP A 327 -2.52 14.92 5.79
CA ASP A 327 -1.10 15.09 5.50
C ASP A 327 -0.38 13.74 5.34
N LYS A 328 -0.87 12.67 5.96
CA LYS A 328 -0.29 11.32 5.86
C LYS A 328 -0.62 10.59 4.55
N ILE A 329 -1.44 11.21 3.69
CA ILE A 329 -1.73 10.66 2.35
C ILE A 329 -0.53 10.86 1.44
N LEU A 330 -0.02 9.77 0.87
CA LEU A 330 1.13 9.77 -0.02
C LEU A 330 0.75 9.92 -1.49
N GLY A 331 -0.44 9.48 -1.88
CA GLY A 331 -0.86 9.59 -3.27
C GLY A 331 -2.22 8.97 -3.58
N LYS A 332 -2.68 9.21 -4.81
CA LYS A 332 -3.91 8.68 -5.39
C LYS A 332 -3.60 7.46 -6.26
N ALA A 333 -4.34 6.37 -6.09
CA ALA A 333 -4.28 5.25 -7.03
C ALA A 333 -4.92 5.66 -8.37
N LEU A 334 -4.17 5.53 -9.47
CA LEU A 334 -4.62 5.94 -10.80
C LEU A 334 -5.26 4.79 -11.59
N PHE A 335 -4.47 3.77 -11.92
CA PHE A 335 -4.88 2.67 -12.76
C PHE A 335 -4.10 1.39 -12.45
N LYS A 336 -4.70 0.26 -12.78
CA LYS A 336 -4.07 -1.07 -12.79
C LYS A 336 -3.36 -1.27 -14.11
N TYR A 337 -2.09 -1.70 -14.07
CA TYR A 337 -1.30 -2.02 -15.26
C TYR A 337 -0.92 -3.51 -15.36
N TRP A 338 -1.15 -4.28 -14.30
CA TRP A 338 -0.91 -5.71 -14.25
C TRP A 338 -1.92 -6.38 -13.31
N PRO A 339 -2.38 -7.62 -13.59
CA PRO A 339 -2.10 -8.43 -14.78
C PRO A 339 -2.78 -7.92 -16.06
N PRO A 340 -2.34 -8.33 -17.27
CA PRO A 340 -2.85 -7.79 -18.54
C PRO A 340 -4.38 -7.87 -18.70
N GLY A 341 -5.00 -8.95 -18.21
CA GLY A 341 -6.46 -9.12 -18.24
C GLY A 341 -7.24 -8.23 -17.27
N ARG A 342 -6.58 -7.42 -16.45
CA ARG A 342 -7.20 -6.52 -15.45
C ARG A 342 -6.69 -5.08 -15.54
N ILE A 343 -6.03 -4.73 -16.65
CA ILE A 343 -5.63 -3.36 -16.95
C ILE A 343 -6.88 -2.48 -17.03
N GLY A 344 -6.84 -1.33 -16.37
CA GLY A 344 -7.95 -0.38 -16.40
C GLY A 344 -7.94 0.60 -15.23
N GLY A 345 -8.95 1.47 -15.21
CA GLY A 345 -9.15 2.43 -14.13
C GLY A 345 -9.40 1.77 -12.78
N ILE A 346 -9.20 2.57 -11.73
CA ILE A 346 -9.58 2.25 -10.36
C ILE A 346 -10.77 3.15 -10.04
N HIS A 347 -11.91 2.54 -9.77
CA HIS A 347 -13.17 3.21 -9.44
C HIS A 347 -13.65 2.78 -8.06
#